data_AF-A0A835Y3W6-F1
#
_entry.id   AF-A0A835Y3W6-F1
#
_cell.length_a   1.000
_cell.length_b   1.000
_cell.length_c   1.000
_cell.angle_alpha   90.00
_cell.angle_beta   90.00
_cell.angle_gamma   90.00
#
_symmetry.space_group_name_H-M   'P 1'
#
loop_
_entity.id
_entity.type
_entity.pdbx_description
1 polymer ?
#
loop_
_entity_poly.entity_id
_entity_poly.type
_entity_poly.pdbx_seq_one_letter_code
_entity_poly.pdbx_strand_id
1 'polypeptide(L)'
;MQHHAAIHLTNMRTLLHLEETFGKHLPDVPFIFTTSDTPRHVSPTIVNTSHPTLPSGPVPGMPSTKGARASFAPPPYPIMGICKSDFWPDLLLVPNFHFYNKNYDNTSLGAIPEYARIPWEERKEVLFGRFTDYQLHRVPRDRSTMKLGIGGKADVCRDKGVSCPTRTYFMERVATKNPGRIDVSAAAKRPLLHHASIKYLANMEGQGISSRLEQLLPIGSLVFKEASGYYAYYYRTLLKPGVNMLEFWAHGSGPEDVLEKLDWARENDDKARRIAAAGVKTAATYLTANGRACYWYRLLHGLSRSLAYTPSLDQWPQAQPLREVVAELEARRDRDPWVRDVVEEPWAP
;
A
#
# COMPACT_ATOMS: atom_id res chain seq x y z
N MET A 1 15.49 1.66 12.17
CA MET A 1 15.25 3.11 12.40
C MET A 1 15.43 3.93 11.12
N GLN A 2 16.50 3.74 10.33
CA GLN A 2 16.75 4.49 9.09
C GLN A 2 15.62 4.41 8.04
N HIS A 3 15.05 3.21 7.79
CA HIS A 3 13.94 3.04 6.85
C HIS A 3 12.72 3.93 7.17
N HIS A 4 12.27 3.98 8.43
CA HIS A 4 11.13 4.83 8.80
C HIS A 4 11.47 6.32 8.75
N ALA A 5 12.73 6.71 9.01
CA ALA A 5 13.15 8.10 8.86
C ALA A 5 13.04 8.58 7.39
N ALA A 6 13.44 7.74 6.44
CA ALA A 6 13.25 8.00 5.01
C ALA A 6 11.77 8.09 4.62
N ILE A 7 10.91 7.24 5.19
CA ILE A 7 9.46 7.33 5.00
C ILE A 7 8.91 8.65 5.54
N HIS A 8 9.34 9.09 6.73
CA HIS A 8 8.93 10.38 7.28
C HIS A 8 9.32 11.52 6.34
N LEU A 9 10.58 11.60 5.93
CA LEU A 9 11.04 12.65 5.02
C LEU A 9 10.31 12.61 3.67
N THR A 10 10.06 11.42 3.12
CA THR A 10 9.26 11.25 1.89
C THR A 10 7.88 11.89 2.03
N ASN A 11 7.17 11.60 3.12
CA ASN A 11 5.84 12.18 3.36
C ASN A 11 5.92 13.69 3.57
N MET A 12 6.94 14.21 4.26
CA MET A 12 7.13 15.65 4.44
C MET A 12 7.36 16.36 3.10
N ARG A 13 8.24 15.83 2.25
CA ARG A 13 8.48 16.34 0.90
C ARG A 13 7.21 16.29 0.04
N THR A 14 6.41 15.23 0.16
CA THR A 14 5.11 15.13 -0.52
C THR A 14 4.14 16.22 -0.05
N LEU A 15 4.05 16.50 1.25
CA LEU A 15 3.18 17.57 1.77
C LEU A 15 3.63 18.97 1.30
N LEU A 16 4.94 19.23 1.31
CA LEU A 16 5.52 20.47 0.77
C LEU A 16 5.23 20.62 -0.73
N HIS A 17 5.37 19.54 -1.50
CA HIS A 17 5.03 19.56 -2.93
C HIS A 17 3.55 19.87 -3.17
N LEU A 18 2.64 19.35 -2.35
CA LEU A 18 1.22 19.69 -2.43
C LEU A 18 0.99 21.17 -2.13
N GLU A 19 1.65 21.72 -1.13
CA GLU A 19 1.61 23.15 -0.79
C GLU A 19 2.15 24.02 -1.93
N GLU A 20 3.28 23.65 -2.54
CA GLU A 20 3.83 24.34 -3.71
C GLU A 20 2.89 24.26 -4.93
N THR A 21 2.23 23.12 -5.13
CA THR A 21 1.37 22.86 -6.29
C THR A 21 0.02 23.58 -6.18
N PHE A 22 -0.60 23.56 -5.00
CA PHE A 22 -1.98 24.03 -4.80
C PHE A 22 -2.05 25.35 -4.00
N GLY A 23 -1.01 25.69 -3.23
CA GLY A 23 -0.91 26.91 -2.44
C GLY A 23 -2.17 27.17 -1.61
N LYS A 24 -2.69 28.39 -1.74
CA LYS A 24 -3.92 28.86 -1.06
C LYS A 24 -5.19 28.06 -1.35
N HIS A 25 -5.16 27.12 -2.30
CA HIS A 25 -6.29 26.24 -2.60
C HIS A 25 -6.34 24.99 -1.71
N LEU A 26 -5.32 24.75 -0.87
CA LEU A 26 -5.39 23.75 0.19
C LEU A 26 -6.16 24.30 1.40
N PRO A 27 -7.04 23.51 2.02
CA PRO A 27 -7.70 23.90 3.25
C PRO A 27 -6.80 23.65 4.47
N ASP A 28 -7.02 24.41 5.54
CA ASP A 28 -6.43 24.13 6.84
C ASP A 28 -7.05 22.85 7.42
N VAL A 29 -6.23 21.81 7.60
CA VAL A 29 -6.66 20.52 8.16
C VAL A 29 -5.60 19.93 9.08
N PRO A 30 -5.99 19.47 10.29
CA PRO A 30 -5.12 18.73 11.19
C PRO A 30 -5.35 17.23 11.02
N PHE A 31 -4.26 16.48 10.96
CA PHE A 31 -4.28 15.03 10.87
C PHE A 31 -3.00 14.45 11.47
N ILE A 32 -3.05 13.16 11.83
CA ILE A 32 -1.89 12.37 12.21
C ILE A 32 -1.53 11.47 11.04
N PHE A 33 -0.27 11.47 10.62
CA PHE A 33 0.23 10.55 9.61
C PHE A 33 0.96 9.37 10.27
N THR A 34 0.48 8.14 10.09
CA THR A 34 1.20 6.94 10.53
C THR A 34 2.08 6.36 9.42
N THR A 35 3.30 5.95 9.77
CA THR A 35 4.23 5.26 8.86
C THR A 35 4.22 3.74 9.06
N SER A 36 3.20 3.22 9.74
CA SER A 36 3.02 1.78 9.97
C SER A 36 2.53 1.05 8.71
N ASP A 37 3.03 -0.17 8.47
CA ASP A 37 2.59 -1.02 7.35
C ASP A 37 1.14 -1.51 7.47
N THR A 38 0.59 -1.51 8.69
CA THR A 38 -0.78 -1.90 9.03
C THR A 38 -1.46 -0.78 9.81
N PRO A 39 -2.80 -0.73 9.85
CA PRO A 39 -3.53 0.21 10.68
C PRO A 39 -3.06 0.16 12.14
N ARG A 40 -2.59 1.31 12.63
CA ARG A 40 -2.16 1.52 14.03
C ARG A 40 -2.73 2.84 14.52
N HIS A 41 -2.92 2.94 15.84
CA HIS A 41 -3.38 4.15 16.53
C HIS A 41 -4.81 4.62 16.20
N VAL A 42 -5.52 3.93 15.31
CA VAL A 42 -6.93 4.17 14.99
C VAL A 42 -7.83 3.21 15.78
N SER A 43 -9.03 3.65 16.15
CA SER A 43 -10.04 2.80 16.81
C SER A 43 -10.87 2.05 15.76
N PRO A 44 -11.22 0.77 16.00
CA PRO A 44 -12.13 0.05 15.11
C PRO A 44 -13.61 0.31 15.45
N THR A 45 -13.89 0.94 16.59
CA THR A 45 -15.26 1.12 17.12
C THR A 45 -15.66 2.58 17.27
N ILE A 46 -14.69 3.50 17.24
CA ILE A 46 -14.94 4.94 17.33
C ILE A 46 -14.57 5.54 15.99
N VAL A 47 -15.53 6.21 15.38
CA VAL A 47 -15.46 6.75 14.02
C VAL A 47 -15.83 8.22 14.03
N ASN A 48 -15.52 8.91 12.93
CA ASN A 48 -15.75 10.34 12.75
C ASN A 48 -15.10 11.16 13.87
N THR A 49 -13.94 10.71 14.34
CA THR A 49 -13.22 11.46 15.37
C THR A 49 -12.42 12.57 14.72
N SER A 50 -12.81 13.81 15.01
CA SER A 50 -12.09 14.98 14.54
C SER A 50 -11.81 16.02 15.63
N HIS A 51 -12.41 15.90 16.82
CA HIS A 51 -12.30 16.93 17.85
C HIS A 51 -10.96 16.86 18.63
N PRO A 52 -10.28 18.00 18.89
CA PRO A 52 -9.00 18.04 19.61
C PRO A 52 -9.10 17.74 21.12
N THR A 53 -10.30 17.55 21.67
CA THR A 53 -10.50 17.24 23.10
C THR A 53 -10.98 15.80 23.28
N LEU A 54 -10.34 15.05 24.19
CA LEU A 54 -10.82 13.75 24.63
C LEU A 54 -12.16 13.91 25.39
N PRO A 55 -13.09 12.95 25.29
CA PRO A 55 -14.07 12.75 26.36
C PRO A 55 -13.30 12.52 27.67
N SER A 56 -13.73 13.13 28.77
CA SER A 56 -13.10 12.95 30.08
C SER A 56 -13.17 11.47 30.51
N GLY A 57 -12.08 10.72 30.32
CA GLY A 57 -11.94 9.31 30.74
C GLY A 57 -11.15 8.42 29.76
N PRO A 58 -10.83 7.18 30.14
CA PRO A 58 -10.27 6.19 29.22
C PRO A 58 -11.29 5.88 28.12
N VAL A 59 -10.88 6.11 26.87
CA VAL A 59 -11.72 5.88 25.69
C VAL A 59 -11.65 4.39 25.30
N PRO A 60 -12.75 3.62 25.39
CA PRO A 60 -12.73 2.20 25.06
C PRO A 60 -12.33 1.98 23.60
N GLY A 61 -11.28 1.16 23.37
CA GLY A 61 -10.81 0.83 22.02
C GLY A 61 -9.66 1.68 21.49
N MET A 62 -9.23 2.74 22.19
CA MET A 62 -7.97 3.44 21.90
C MET A 62 -6.75 2.62 22.38
N PRO A 63 -5.69 2.44 21.56
CA PRO A 63 -4.47 1.77 22.00
C PRO A 63 -3.84 2.48 23.20
N SER A 64 -3.33 1.70 24.15
CA SER A 64 -2.59 2.21 25.31
C SER A 64 -1.38 3.04 24.86
N THR A 65 -1.24 4.25 25.41
CA THR A 65 -0.12 5.18 25.19
C THR A 65 1.18 4.78 25.90
N LYS A 66 1.33 3.53 26.36
CA LYS A 66 2.56 3.04 27.02
C LYS A 66 3.76 3.20 26.08
N GLY A 67 4.50 4.29 26.22
CA GLY A 67 5.70 4.62 25.43
C GLY A 67 5.63 5.96 24.67
N ALA A 68 4.47 6.63 24.59
CA ALA A 68 4.43 8.01 24.11
C ALA A 68 5.14 8.89 25.15
N ARG A 69 6.16 9.64 24.73
CA ARG A 69 6.75 10.70 25.56
C ARG A 69 5.62 11.55 26.13
N ALA A 70 5.68 11.87 27.42
CA ALA A 70 4.61 12.51 28.19
C ALA A 70 4.09 13.87 27.66
N SER A 71 4.59 14.36 26.52
CA SER A 71 4.24 15.65 25.92
C SER A 71 3.22 15.59 24.77
N PHE A 72 2.89 14.42 24.22
CA PHE A 72 1.90 14.30 23.14
C PHE A 72 0.95 13.13 23.40
N ALA A 73 -0.21 13.42 23.98
CA ALA A 73 -1.36 12.51 23.95
C ALA A 73 -2.16 12.88 22.70
N PRO A 74 -2.16 12.08 21.61
CA PRO A 74 -2.94 12.43 20.44
C PRO A 74 -4.42 12.49 20.85
N PRO A 75 -5.08 13.65 20.72
CA PRO A 75 -6.53 13.70 20.56
C PRO A 75 -6.96 12.74 19.45
N PRO A 76 -8.24 12.40 19.35
CA PRO A 76 -8.71 11.52 18.30
C PRO A 76 -8.77 12.31 16.98
N TYR A 77 -7.60 12.71 16.48
CA TYR A 77 -7.40 13.34 15.20
C TYR A 77 -7.62 12.31 14.09
N PRO A 78 -8.02 12.77 12.90
CA PRO A 78 -8.03 11.93 11.71
C PRO A 78 -6.65 11.30 11.48
N ILE A 79 -6.59 9.97 11.36
CA ILE A 79 -5.34 9.24 11.14
C ILE A 79 -5.24 8.85 9.66
N MET A 80 -4.13 9.21 9.03
CA MET A 80 -3.77 8.86 7.67
C MET A 80 -2.78 7.70 7.64
N GLY A 81 -2.95 6.78 6.69
CA GLY A 81 -2.05 5.64 6.48
C GLY A 81 -2.20 5.00 5.10
N ILE A 82 -1.23 4.18 4.72
CA ILE A 82 -1.14 3.62 3.36
C ILE A 82 -2.13 2.47 3.09
N CYS A 83 -2.72 1.90 4.14
CA CYS A 83 -3.49 0.67 4.09
C CYS A 83 -4.54 0.65 5.21
N LYS A 84 -5.72 0.09 4.92
CA LYS A 84 -6.73 -0.29 5.93
C LYS A 84 -7.56 -1.49 5.50
N SER A 85 -8.35 -1.99 6.42
CA SER A 85 -9.42 -2.96 6.18
C SER A 85 -10.76 -2.37 6.64
N ASP A 86 -11.87 -3.09 6.41
CA ASP A 86 -13.19 -2.65 6.88
C ASP A 86 -13.32 -2.64 8.42
N PHE A 87 -12.42 -3.33 9.12
CA PHE A 87 -12.33 -3.26 10.57
C PHE A 87 -11.80 -1.91 11.06
N TRP A 88 -11.16 -1.12 10.20
CA TRP A 88 -10.58 0.18 10.52
C TRP A 88 -11.19 1.30 9.67
N PRO A 89 -12.51 1.56 9.82
CA PRO A 89 -13.24 2.43 8.90
C PRO A 89 -12.73 3.88 8.89
N ASP A 90 -12.28 4.40 10.04
CA ASP A 90 -11.91 5.81 10.23
C ASP A 90 -10.49 6.16 9.75
N LEU A 91 -9.67 5.17 9.36
CA LEU A 91 -8.35 5.45 8.81
C LEU A 91 -8.49 6.06 7.41
N LEU A 92 -7.88 7.22 7.18
CA LEU A 92 -7.84 7.88 5.88
C LEU A 92 -6.72 7.30 5.04
N LEU A 93 -7.06 6.75 3.86
CA LEU A 93 -6.08 6.17 2.97
C LEU A 93 -5.33 7.25 2.21
N VAL A 94 -4.01 7.15 2.16
CA VAL A 94 -3.13 8.04 1.41
C VAL A 94 -2.29 7.26 0.40
N PRO A 95 -1.79 7.91 -0.67
CA PRO A 95 -0.81 7.30 -1.57
C PRO A 95 0.39 6.76 -0.80
N ASN A 96 0.80 5.56 -1.19
CA ASN A 96 1.95 4.88 -0.60
C ASN A 96 3.25 5.67 -0.85
N PHE A 97 4.14 5.73 0.14
CA PHE A 97 5.43 6.41 0.01
C PHE A 97 6.29 5.84 -1.13
N HIS A 98 6.07 4.56 -1.49
CA HIS A 98 6.73 3.90 -2.60
C HIS A 98 6.42 4.47 -3.98
N PHE A 99 5.34 5.23 -4.17
CA PHE A 99 5.14 5.98 -5.41
C PHE A 99 6.25 7.01 -5.61
N TYR A 100 6.65 7.68 -4.52
CA TYR A 100 7.62 8.76 -4.54
C TYR A 100 9.05 8.25 -4.49
N ASN A 101 9.39 7.41 -3.51
CA ASN A 101 10.79 7.02 -3.31
C ASN A 101 11.32 5.95 -4.29
N LYS A 102 10.43 5.30 -5.04
CA LYS A 102 10.81 4.45 -6.18
C LYS A 102 10.67 5.17 -7.52
N ASN A 103 10.40 6.48 -7.51
CA ASN A 103 10.19 7.29 -8.71
C ASN A 103 9.22 6.60 -9.68
N TYR A 104 8.03 6.22 -9.20
CA TYR A 104 7.11 5.31 -9.90
C TYR A 104 6.80 5.73 -11.34
N ASP A 105 6.53 7.02 -11.54
CA ASP A 105 6.22 7.57 -12.87
C ASP A 105 7.37 7.36 -13.84
N ASN A 106 8.61 7.54 -13.39
CA ASN A 106 9.79 7.38 -14.25
C ASN A 106 10.15 5.91 -14.45
N THR A 107 10.13 5.11 -13.37
CA THR A 107 10.68 3.74 -13.38
C THR A 107 9.67 2.67 -13.80
N SER A 108 8.38 2.92 -13.58
CA SER A 108 7.31 1.95 -13.85
C SER A 108 6.41 2.42 -14.98
N LEU A 109 5.87 3.65 -14.94
CA LEU A 109 5.05 4.16 -16.04
C LEU A 109 5.88 4.50 -17.28
N GLY A 110 7.04 5.14 -17.09
CA GLY A 110 7.98 5.47 -18.17
C GLY A 110 8.55 4.24 -18.89
N ALA A 111 8.52 3.07 -18.24
CA ALA A 111 8.99 1.81 -18.80
C ALA A 111 7.91 1.03 -19.59
N ILE A 112 6.65 1.50 -19.62
CA ILE A 112 5.57 0.85 -20.38
C ILE A 112 5.95 0.57 -21.85
N PRO A 113 6.55 1.51 -22.61
CA PRO A 113 6.95 1.25 -23.99
C PRO A 113 7.99 0.13 -24.12
N GLU A 114 8.87 -0.02 -23.14
CA GLU A 114 9.88 -1.08 -23.12
C GLU A 114 9.25 -2.44 -22.84
N TYR A 115 8.34 -2.51 -21.87
CA TYR A 115 7.59 -3.74 -21.57
C TYR A 115 6.73 -4.21 -22.75
N ALA A 116 6.19 -3.26 -23.54
CA ALA A 116 5.37 -3.54 -24.71
C ALA A 116 6.16 -4.10 -25.90
N ARG A 117 7.51 -4.04 -25.90
CA ARG A 117 8.36 -4.62 -26.95
C ARG A 117 8.31 -6.13 -27.00
N ILE A 118 7.89 -6.79 -25.92
CA ILE A 118 7.71 -8.25 -25.86
C ILE A 118 6.23 -8.55 -26.14
N PRO A 119 5.90 -9.09 -27.33
CA PRO A 119 4.53 -9.45 -27.70
C PRO A 119 3.92 -10.44 -26.71
N TRP A 120 2.60 -10.37 -26.52
CA TRP A 120 1.89 -11.24 -25.56
C TRP A 120 2.10 -12.73 -25.85
N GLU A 121 2.15 -13.08 -27.13
CA GLU A 121 2.28 -14.42 -27.67
C GLU A 121 3.68 -15.03 -27.39
N GLU A 122 4.70 -14.19 -27.19
CA GLU A 122 6.07 -14.61 -26.85
C GLU A 122 6.30 -14.75 -25.34
N ARG A 123 5.35 -14.27 -24.50
CA ARG A 123 5.49 -14.31 -23.05
C ARG A 123 5.30 -15.74 -22.53
N LYS A 124 6.14 -16.14 -21.57
CA LYS A 124 6.06 -17.44 -20.93
C LYS A 124 4.74 -17.58 -20.15
N GLU A 125 4.02 -18.67 -20.40
CA GLU A 125 2.77 -19.01 -19.72
C GLU A 125 3.04 -19.66 -18.35
N VAL A 126 3.41 -18.83 -17.36
CA VAL A 126 3.68 -19.26 -15.99
C VAL A 126 3.24 -18.17 -15.02
N LEU A 127 2.72 -18.55 -13.85
CA LEU A 127 2.55 -17.62 -12.74
C LEU A 127 3.88 -17.33 -12.08
N PHE A 128 4.33 -16.08 -12.12
CA PHE A 128 5.64 -15.70 -11.62
C PHE A 128 5.60 -14.74 -10.44
N GLY A 129 6.52 -14.92 -9.49
CA GLY A 129 6.74 -14.00 -8.39
C GLY A 129 8.03 -14.26 -7.63
N ARG A 130 8.64 -13.19 -7.11
CA ARG A 130 9.79 -13.26 -6.20
C ARG A 130 9.48 -12.49 -4.94
N PHE A 131 9.48 -13.17 -3.80
CA PHE A 131 9.00 -12.60 -2.54
C PHE A 131 9.95 -12.87 -1.38
N THR A 132 10.04 -11.89 -0.50
CA THR A 132 10.56 -12.09 0.86
C THR A 132 9.51 -12.78 1.72
N ASP A 133 9.95 -13.45 2.78
CA ASP A 133 9.16 -14.21 3.75
C ASP A 133 8.37 -13.34 4.76
N TYR A 134 8.02 -12.11 4.36
CA TYR A 134 7.16 -11.25 5.17
C TYR A 134 5.85 -11.96 5.52
N GLN A 135 5.41 -11.73 6.76
CA GLN A 135 4.19 -12.29 7.30
C GLN A 135 3.14 -11.21 7.35
N LEU A 136 1.92 -11.54 6.91
CA LEU A 136 0.77 -10.67 7.06
C LEU A 136 0.48 -10.49 8.55
N HIS A 137 0.46 -9.24 9.01
CA HIS A 137 0.12 -8.88 10.37
C HIS A 137 -1.32 -8.39 10.42
N ARG A 138 -2.13 -9.02 11.28
CA ARG A 138 -3.55 -8.71 11.40
C ARG A 138 -4.02 -8.67 12.85
N VAL A 139 -5.20 -8.08 13.03
CA VAL A 139 -5.96 -8.24 14.27
C VAL A 139 -6.85 -9.48 14.12
N PRO A 140 -6.80 -10.46 15.03
CA PRO A 140 -7.61 -11.68 14.91
C PRO A 140 -9.13 -11.43 14.81
N ARG A 141 -9.62 -10.35 15.42
CA ARG A 141 -11.03 -9.91 15.34
C ARG A 141 -11.42 -9.36 13.98
N ASP A 142 -10.47 -8.88 13.19
CA ASP A 142 -10.71 -8.46 11.81
C ASP A 142 -10.84 -9.71 10.93
N ARG A 143 -12.09 -10.14 10.70
CA ARG A 143 -12.36 -11.33 9.87
C ARG A 143 -12.04 -11.10 8.40
N SER A 144 -12.03 -9.85 7.93
CA SER A 144 -11.78 -9.54 6.51
C SER A 144 -10.38 -9.93 6.06
N THR A 145 -9.40 -9.88 6.98
CA THR A 145 -8.01 -10.27 6.71
C THR A 145 -7.75 -11.75 7.01
N MET A 146 -8.78 -12.57 7.23
CA MET A 146 -8.62 -13.99 7.50
C MET A 146 -8.19 -14.76 6.24
N LYS A 147 -7.28 -15.71 6.45
CA LYS A 147 -6.73 -16.57 5.41
C LYS A 147 -6.91 -18.04 5.77
N LEU A 148 -7.53 -18.77 4.86
CA LEU A 148 -7.64 -20.22 4.91
C LEU A 148 -6.56 -20.84 4.03
N GLY A 149 -6.02 -21.98 4.44
CA GLY A 149 -5.08 -22.78 3.69
C GLY A 149 -5.79 -23.76 2.77
N ILE A 150 -5.03 -24.74 2.28
CA ILE A 150 -5.51 -25.78 1.36
C ILE A 150 -6.71 -26.51 1.96
N GLY A 151 -7.78 -26.65 1.17
CA GLY A 151 -9.02 -27.31 1.57
C GLY A 151 -9.80 -26.53 2.64
N GLY A 152 -9.61 -25.21 2.72
CA GLY A 152 -10.32 -24.34 3.67
C GLY A 152 -9.82 -24.45 5.11
N LYS A 153 -8.63 -25.01 5.35
CA LYS A 153 -8.09 -25.22 6.71
C LYS A 153 -7.63 -23.91 7.35
N ALA A 154 -7.87 -23.74 8.65
CA ALA A 154 -7.37 -22.58 9.39
C ALA A 154 -5.92 -22.78 9.89
N ASP A 155 -5.00 -23.21 9.01
CA ASP A 155 -3.62 -23.61 9.35
C ASP A 155 -2.55 -22.61 8.87
N VAL A 156 -2.95 -21.52 8.20
CA VAL A 156 -2.01 -20.52 7.67
C VAL A 156 -1.45 -19.63 8.78
N CYS A 157 -2.32 -19.12 9.65
CA CYS A 157 -1.94 -18.12 10.66
C CYS A 157 -1.45 -18.74 11.97
N ARG A 158 -0.44 -18.12 12.58
CA ARG A 158 0.18 -18.45 13.86
C ARG A 158 -0.16 -17.39 14.91
N ASP A 159 0.35 -17.56 16.13
CA ASP A 159 0.24 -16.58 17.22
C ASP A 159 -1.20 -16.13 17.48
N LYS A 160 -2.10 -17.11 17.65
CA LYS A 160 -3.55 -16.87 17.83
C LYS A 160 -4.18 -16.06 16.69
N GLY A 161 -3.64 -16.18 15.47
CA GLY A 161 -4.16 -15.55 14.27
C GLY A 161 -3.60 -14.16 13.98
N VAL A 162 -2.55 -13.72 14.67
CA VAL A 162 -1.95 -12.38 14.51
C VAL A 162 -0.97 -12.33 13.34
N SER A 163 -0.19 -13.39 13.13
CA SER A 163 0.84 -13.43 12.09
C SER A 163 0.57 -14.56 11.11
N CYS A 164 0.50 -14.26 9.81
CA CYS A 164 0.16 -15.23 8.78
C CYS A 164 1.27 -15.28 7.72
N PRO A 165 2.12 -16.32 7.67
CA PRO A 165 3.14 -16.51 6.64
C PRO A 165 2.52 -16.92 5.28
N THR A 166 1.63 -16.10 4.72
CA THR A 166 0.87 -16.39 3.49
C THR A 166 1.78 -16.67 2.30
N ARG A 167 2.85 -15.90 2.13
CA ARG A 167 3.85 -16.09 1.07
C ARG A 167 4.56 -17.42 1.19
N THR A 168 5.13 -17.72 2.35
CA THR A 168 5.81 -18.99 2.61
C THR A 168 4.87 -20.17 2.43
N TYR A 169 3.65 -20.06 2.96
CA TYR A 169 2.62 -21.08 2.80
C TYR A 169 2.32 -21.33 1.31
N PHE A 170 2.08 -20.28 0.51
CA PHE A 170 1.81 -20.43 -0.91
C PHE A 170 2.99 -21.06 -1.66
N MET A 171 4.21 -20.62 -1.38
CA MET A 171 5.42 -21.18 -2.00
C MET A 171 5.55 -22.68 -1.71
N GLU A 172 5.45 -23.06 -0.43
CA GLU A 172 5.65 -24.45 0.02
C GLU A 172 4.50 -25.39 -0.36
N ARG A 173 3.26 -24.90 -0.30
CA ARG A 173 2.06 -25.74 -0.40
C ARG A 173 1.40 -25.71 -1.76
N VAL A 174 1.61 -24.65 -2.55
CA VAL A 174 1.03 -24.49 -3.89
C VAL A 174 2.12 -24.49 -4.96
N ALA A 175 3.09 -23.57 -4.89
CA ALA A 175 4.06 -23.38 -5.97
C ALA A 175 4.96 -24.60 -6.18
N THR A 176 5.57 -25.15 -5.11
CA THR A 176 6.44 -26.34 -5.23
C THR A 176 5.73 -27.59 -5.75
N LYS A 177 4.41 -27.66 -5.59
CA LYS A 177 3.58 -28.77 -6.07
C LYS A 177 3.16 -28.60 -7.54
N ASN A 178 3.36 -27.41 -8.12
CA ASN A 178 2.96 -27.06 -9.48
C ASN A 178 4.10 -26.38 -10.27
N PRO A 179 5.33 -26.94 -10.31
CA PRO A 179 6.51 -26.25 -10.86
C PRO A 179 6.44 -25.95 -12.37
N GLY A 180 5.61 -26.67 -13.12
CA GLY A 180 5.38 -26.41 -14.55
C GLY A 180 4.45 -25.22 -14.82
N ARG A 181 3.65 -24.79 -13.83
CA ARG A 181 2.62 -23.75 -13.96
C ARG A 181 2.90 -22.52 -13.10
N ILE A 182 3.66 -22.69 -12.01
CA ILE A 182 3.91 -21.66 -11.00
C ILE A 182 5.41 -21.59 -10.68
N ASP A 183 6.02 -20.45 -10.99
CA ASP A 183 7.36 -20.05 -10.61
C ASP A 183 7.29 -18.89 -9.59
N VAL A 184 6.80 -19.21 -8.39
CA VAL A 184 6.73 -18.28 -7.25
C VAL A 184 7.65 -18.78 -6.16
N SER A 185 8.65 -17.99 -5.78
CA SER A 185 9.68 -18.41 -4.82
C SER A 185 10.33 -17.24 -4.06
N ALA A 186 11.17 -17.59 -3.08
CA ALA A 186 12.03 -16.66 -2.36
C ALA A 186 13.41 -16.45 -3.02
N ALA A 187 13.55 -16.84 -4.30
CA ALA A 187 14.78 -16.63 -5.04
C ALA A 187 15.09 -15.13 -5.23
N ALA A 188 16.31 -14.83 -5.67
CA ALA A 188 16.79 -13.46 -5.85
C ALA A 188 15.84 -12.62 -6.72
N LYS A 189 15.75 -11.32 -6.37
CA LYS A 189 14.97 -10.33 -7.12
C LYS A 189 15.39 -10.34 -8.60
N ARG A 190 14.39 -10.26 -9.48
CA ARG A 190 14.61 -10.08 -10.93
C ARG A 190 14.27 -8.65 -11.33
N PRO A 191 14.93 -8.07 -12.36
CA PRO A 191 14.54 -6.78 -12.92
C PRO A 191 13.09 -6.81 -13.43
N LEU A 192 12.41 -5.66 -13.43
CA LEU A 192 11.01 -5.58 -13.92
C LEU A 192 10.89 -5.95 -15.41
N LEU A 193 11.90 -5.65 -16.22
CA LEU A 193 11.92 -6.06 -17.63
C LEU A 193 11.82 -7.59 -17.82
N HIS A 194 12.39 -8.37 -16.90
CA HIS A 194 12.21 -9.84 -16.92
C HIS A 194 10.76 -10.25 -16.62
N HIS A 195 10.02 -9.47 -15.83
CA HIS A 195 8.62 -9.77 -15.57
C HIS A 195 7.75 -9.55 -16.81
N ALA A 196 8.14 -8.64 -17.72
CA ALA A 196 7.45 -8.40 -18.98
C ALA A 196 7.50 -9.59 -19.94
N SER A 197 8.46 -10.52 -19.78
CA SER A 197 8.51 -11.75 -20.58
C SER A 197 7.59 -12.87 -20.07
N ILE A 198 6.67 -12.57 -19.15
CA ILE A 198 5.84 -13.57 -18.46
C ILE A 198 4.38 -13.14 -18.52
N LYS A 199 3.47 -14.07 -18.84
CA LYS A 199 2.04 -13.75 -18.98
C LYS A 199 1.38 -13.42 -17.65
N TYR A 200 1.72 -14.12 -16.56
CA TYR A 200 0.98 -14.04 -15.30
C TYR A 200 1.89 -13.64 -14.14
N LEU A 201 1.55 -12.55 -13.43
CA LEU A 201 2.35 -12.01 -12.33
C LEU A 201 1.57 -12.05 -11.02
N ALA A 202 2.11 -12.74 -10.02
CA ALA A 202 1.52 -12.81 -8.69
C ALA A 202 1.80 -11.51 -7.90
N ASN A 203 0.77 -10.95 -7.29
CA ASN A 203 0.91 -9.97 -6.21
C ASN A 203 0.41 -10.59 -4.90
N MET A 204 1.33 -10.80 -3.96
CA MET A 204 1.03 -11.32 -2.62
C MET A 204 1.39 -10.31 -1.55
N GLU A 205 0.55 -10.25 -0.53
CA GLU A 205 0.66 -9.28 0.54
C GLU A 205 1.94 -9.45 1.37
N GLY A 206 2.44 -8.34 1.91
CA GLY A 206 3.55 -8.32 2.86
C GLY A 206 3.02 -8.30 4.29
N GLN A 207 3.49 -7.35 5.09
CA GLN A 207 2.94 -7.11 6.44
C GLN A 207 1.51 -6.57 6.43
N GLY A 208 1.15 -5.76 5.43
CA GLY A 208 -0.19 -5.23 5.20
C GLY A 208 -0.56 -5.37 3.73
N ILE A 209 -0.40 -4.29 2.95
CA ILE A 209 -0.44 -4.35 1.48
C ILE A 209 0.95 -4.60 0.88
N SER A 210 1.03 -4.95 -0.41
CA SER A 210 2.28 -4.90 -1.17
C SER A 210 2.31 -3.75 -2.18
N SER A 211 3.34 -2.89 -2.07
CA SER A 211 3.64 -1.87 -3.09
C SER A 211 4.06 -2.44 -4.45
N ARG A 212 4.35 -3.74 -4.50
CA ARG A 212 4.69 -4.40 -5.77
C ARG A 212 3.54 -4.33 -6.77
N LEU A 213 2.28 -4.34 -6.32
CA LEU A 213 1.12 -4.23 -7.21
C LEU A 213 1.20 -3.01 -8.13
N GLU A 214 1.66 -1.88 -7.57
CA GLU A 214 1.83 -0.61 -8.29
C GLU A 214 2.75 -0.80 -9.50
N GLN A 215 3.85 -1.52 -9.31
CA GLN A 215 4.87 -1.80 -10.33
C GLN A 215 4.46 -2.91 -11.31
N LEU A 216 3.55 -3.82 -10.93
CA LEU A 216 3.11 -4.93 -11.80
C LEU A 216 2.04 -4.52 -12.81
N LEU A 217 1.11 -3.65 -12.41
CA LEU A 217 0.03 -3.17 -13.29
C LEU A 217 0.53 -2.58 -14.63
N PRO A 218 1.61 -1.77 -14.70
CA PRO A 218 2.09 -1.21 -15.97
C PRO A 218 2.84 -2.20 -16.89
N ILE A 219 3.10 -3.44 -16.48
CA ILE A 219 3.97 -4.38 -17.22
C ILE A 219 3.31 -4.97 -18.48
N GLY A 220 1.97 -4.95 -18.56
CA GLY A 220 1.23 -5.60 -19.65
C GLY A 220 1.10 -7.11 -19.50
N SER A 221 1.54 -7.65 -18.36
CA SER A 221 1.23 -9.02 -17.93
C SER A 221 -0.05 -9.03 -17.12
N LEU A 222 -0.79 -10.14 -17.15
CA LEU A 222 -1.99 -10.29 -16.34
C LEU A 222 -1.61 -10.46 -14.86
N VAL A 223 -2.04 -9.51 -14.03
CA VAL A 223 -1.78 -9.54 -12.59
C VAL A 223 -2.80 -10.44 -11.90
N PHE A 224 -2.29 -11.40 -11.13
CA PHE A 224 -3.04 -12.24 -10.19
C PHE A 224 -2.82 -11.66 -8.80
N LYS A 225 -3.79 -10.90 -8.31
CA LYS A 225 -3.74 -10.29 -6.98
C LYS A 225 -4.30 -11.26 -5.95
N GLU A 226 -3.56 -11.47 -4.86
CA GLU A 226 -4.08 -12.11 -3.67
C GLU A 226 -5.25 -11.27 -3.11
N ALA A 227 -6.41 -11.89 -2.92
CA ALA A 227 -7.53 -11.29 -2.20
C ALA A 227 -7.10 -11.00 -0.76
N SER A 228 -7.18 -9.76 -0.32
CA SER A 228 -6.83 -9.38 1.04
C SER A 228 -7.90 -8.47 1.61
N GLY A 229 -8.16 -8.59 2.91
CA GLY A 229 -8.98 -7.63 3.63
C GLY A 229 -8.33 -6.24 3.68
N TYR A 230 -7.01 -6.16 3.50
CA TYR A 230 -6.28 -4.91 3.40
C TYR A 230 -6.34 -4.33 1.99
N TYR A 231 -6.55 -3.02 1.92
CA TYR A 231 -6.64 -2.28 0.68
C TYR A 231 -5.97 -0.91 0.77
N ALA A 232 -5.37 -0.49 -0.34
CA ALA A 232 -4.81 0.85 -0.53
C ALA A 232 -5.85 1.82 -1.12
N TYR A 233 -5.48 3.10 -1.19
CA TYR A 233 -6.37 4.22 -1.61
C TYR A 233 -7.09 4.00 -2.96
N TYR A 234 -6.49 3.23 -3.86
CA TYR A 234 -7.03 2.98 -5.21
C TYR A 234 -7.68 1.62 -5.40
N TYR A 235 -7.51 0.68 -4.45
CA TYR A 235 -7.86 -0.73 -4.69
C TYR A 235 -9.35 -0.89 -4.98
N ARG A 236 -10.22 -0.28 -4.16
CA ARG A 236 -11.68 -0.43 -4.29
C ARG A 236 -12.30 0.36 -5.43
N THR A 237 -11.67 1.46 -5.82
CA THR A 237 -12.20 2.39 -6.82
C THR A 237 -11.72 2.02 -8.22
N LEU A 238 -10.48 1.55 -8.34
CA LEU A 238 -9.84 1.30 -9.63
C LEU A 238 -9.68 -0.19 -9.95
N LEU A 239 -9.43 -1.07 -8.98
CA LEU A 239 -9.21 -2.49 -9.28
C LEU A 239 -10.53 -3.26 -9.33
N LYS A 240 -10.72 -4.00 -10.42
CA LYS A 240 -11.92 -4.77 -10.69
C LYS A 240 -11.51 -6.16 -11.19
N PRO A 241 -11.73 -7.23 -10.40
CA PRO A 241 -11.44 -8.60 -10.83
C PRO A 241 -12.14 -8.93 -12.15
N GLY A 242 -11.41 -9.56 -13.08
CA GLY A 242 -11.90 -9.88 -14.42
C GLY A 242 -11.95 -8.70 -15.40
N VAL A 243 -11.60 -7.49 -14.96
CA VAL A 243 -11.56 -6.29 -15.82
C VAL A 243 -10.13 -5.79 -16.01
N ASN A 244 -9.37 -5.58 -14.94
CA ASN A 244 -7.99 -5.07 -15.02
C ASN A 244 -6.97 -5.81 -14.15
N MET A 245 -7.42 -6.87 -13.48
CA MET A 245 -6.60 -7.87 -12.78
C MET A 245 -7.47 -9.12 -12.56
N LEU A 246 -6.84 -10.25 -12.22
CA LEU A 246 -7.54 -11.38 -11.62
C LEU A 246 -7.28 -11.41 -10.12
N GLU A 247 -8.20 -12.00 -9.37
CA GLU A 247 -8.06 -12.23 -7.95
C GLU A 247 -8.00 -13.74 -7.66
N PHE A 248 -7.12 -14.13 -6.75
CA PHE A 248 -6.99 -15.50 -6.24
C PHE A 248 -6.85 -15.49 -4.72
N TRP A 249 -6.98 -16.66 -4.11
CA TRP A 249 -7.05 -16.87 -2.67
C TRP A 249 -8.21 -16.10 -2.04
N ALA A 250 -9.38 -16.21 -2.68
CA ALA A 250 -10.59 -15.47 -2.32
C ALA A 250 -11.02 -15.71 -0.86
N HIS A 251 -11.79 -14.77 -0.30
CA HIS A 251 -12.30 -14.93 1.06
C HIS A 251 -13.17 -16.18 1.17
N GLY A 252 -12.86 -17.05 2.13
CA GLY A 252 -13.54 -18.34 2.30
C GLY A 252 -13.00 -19.47 1.40
N SER A 253 -12.01 -19.19 0.54
CA SER A 253 -11.32 -20.17 -0.29
C SER A 253 -9.87 -20.41 0.19
N GLY A 254 -9.27 -21.51 -0.28
CA GLY A 254 -7.85 -21.79 -0.13
C GLY A 254 -7.01 -21.24 -1.29
N PRO A 255 -5.67 -21.21 -1.18
CA PRO A 255 -4.79 -20.67 -2.21
C PRO A 255 -4.72 -21.52 -3.50
N GLU A 256 -5.26 -22.74 -3.49
CA GLU A 256 -5.32 -23.65 -4.65
C GLU A 256 -6.27 -23.17 -5.76
N ASP A 257 -7.17 -22.23 -5.45
CA ASP A 257 -8.07 -21.61 -6.44
C ASP A 257 -7.30 -20.93 -7.59
N VAL A 258 -6.03 -20.59 -7.36
CA VAL A 258 -5.13 -20.03 -8.37
C VAL A 258 -4.99 -20.96 -9.57
N LEU A 259 -5.10 -22.28 -9.38
CA LEU A 259 -4.98 -23.25 -10.47
C LEU A 259 -6.15 -23.12 -11.44
N GLU A 260 -7.38 -22.97 -10.92
CA GLU A 260 -8.56 -22.72 -11.73
C GLU A 260 -8.45 -21.37 -12.48
N LYS A 261 -7.91 -20.34 -11.81
CA LYS A 261 -7.68 -19.04 -12.46
C LYS A 261 -6.65 -19.13 -13.59
N LEU A 262 -5.61 -19.96 -13.43
CA LEU A 262 -4.60 -20.20 -14.46
C LEU A 262 -5.18 -20.98 -15.64
N ASP A 263 -6.00 -22.01 -15.37
CA ASP A 263 -6.68 -22.77 -16.43
C ASP A 263 -7.63 -21.85 -17.23
N TRP A 264 -8.42 -21.03 -16.55
CA TRP A 264 -9.27 -20.03 -17.18
C TRP A 264 -8.48 -19.04 -18.05
N ALA A 265 -7.36 -18.52 -17.54
CA ALA A 265 -6.55 -17.53 -18.25
C ALA A 265 -5.92 -18.10 -19.52
N ARG A 266 -5.50 -19.37 -19.48
CA ARG A 266 -4.98 -20.10 -20.65
C ARG A 266 -6.07 -20.37 -21.68
N GLU A 267 -7.22 -20.86 -21.24
CA GLU A 267 -8.36 -21.17 -22.13
C GLU A 267 -9.01 -19.92 -22.73
N ASN A 268 -8.80 -18.75 -22.10
CA ASN A 268 -9.33 -17.46 -22.52
C ASN A 268 -8.19 -16.46 -22.79
N ASP A 269 -7.13 -16.87 -23.49
CA ASP A 269 -5.90 -16.08 -23.66
C ASP A 269 -6.15 -14.65 -24.19
N ASP A 270 -7.05 -14.48 -25.16
CA ASP A 270 -7.44 -13.15 -25.66
C ASP A 270 -8.13 -12.27 -24.60
N LYS A 271 -8.94 -12.86 -23.72
CA LYS A 271 -9.53 -12.11 -22.59
C LYS A 271 -8.46 -11.80 -21.55
N ALA A 272 -7.56 -12.74 -21.24
CA ALA A 272 -6.44 -12.52 -20.34
C ALA A 272 -5.55 -11.36 -20.81
N ARG A 273 -5.21 -11.31 -22.10
CA ARG A 273 -4.49 -10.21 -22.75
C ARG A 273 -5.22 -8.87 -22.60
N ARG A 274 -6.54 -8.84 -22.83
CA ARG A 274 -7.35 -7.61 -22.67
C ARG A 274 -7.39 -7.13 -21.22
N ILE A 275 -7.49 -8.03 -20.25
CA ILE A 275 -7.46 -7.68 -18.81
C ILE A 275 -6.08 -7.11 -18.46
N ALA A 276 -5.00 -7.72 -18.94
CA ALA A 276 -3.64 -7.21 -18.74
C ALA A 276 -3.47 -5.78 -19.31
N ALA A 277 -3.94 -5.55 -20.54
CA ALA A 277 -3.93 -4.22 -21.17
C ALA A 277 -4.78 -3.19 -20.39
N ALA A 278 -5.92 -3.61 -19.84
CA ALA A 278 -6.73 -2.75 -18.98
C ALA A 278 -6.05 -2.41 -17.65
N GLY A 279 -5.24 -3.33 -17.10
CA GLY A 279 -4.34 -3.08 -15.97
C GLY A 279 -3.35 -1.96 -16.26
N VAL A 280 -2.65 -2.04 -17.40
CA VAL A 280 -1.72 -0.99 -17.87
C VAL A 280 -2.44 0.34 -18.03
N LYS A 281 -3.59 0.35 -18.71
CA LYS A 281 -4.39 1.56 -18.91
C LYS A 281 -4.82 2.18 -17.57
N THR A 282 -5.22 1.35 -16.61
CA THR A 282 -5.61 1.82 -15.27
C THR A 282 -4.43 2.52 -14.58
N ALA A 283 -3.24 1.92 -14.59
CA ALA A 283 -2.04 2.50 -14.01
C ALA A 283 -1.65 3.82 -14.70
N ALA A 284 -1.53 3.81 -16.02
CA ALA A 284 -1.12 4.96 -16.82
C ALA A 284 -2.12 6.13 -16.79
N THR A 285 -3.39 5.87 -16.51
CA THR A 285 -4.42 6.92 -16.44
C THR A 285 -4.52 7.52 -15.04
N TYR A 286 -4.52 6.68 -14.00
CA TYR A 286 -4.98 7.10 -12.67
C TYR A 286 -3.91 7.06 -11.58
N LEU A 287 -2.84 6.29 -11.74
CA LEU A 287 -1.79 6.16 -10.73
C LEU A 287 -0.60 7.10 -10.96
N THR A 288 -0.74 8.07 -11.88
CA THR A 288 0.28 9.09 -12.20
C THR A 288 0.48 10.09 -11.05
N ALA A 289 1.57 10.87 -11.11
CA ALA A 289 1.84 11.97 -10.20
C ALA A 289 0.64 12.93 -10.09
N ASN A 290 0.09 13.36 -11.22
CA ASN A 290 -1.10 14.20 -11.26
C ASN A 290 -2.34 13.51 -10.65
N GLY A 291 -2.51 12.21 -10.90
CA GLY A 291 -3.59 11.42 -10.30
C GLY A 291 -3.50 11.36 -8.77
N ARG A 292 -2.28 11.14 -8.24
CA ARG A 292 -2.01 11.14 -6.80
C ARG A 292 -2.19 12.52 -6.17
N ALA A 293 -1.69 13.59 -6.81
CA ALA A 293 -1.88 14.96 -6.36
C ALA A 293 -3.37 15.35 -6.31
N CYS A 294 -4.15 14.94 -7.33
CA CYS A 294 -5.60 15.13 -7.36
C CYS A 294 -6.30 14.35 -6.23
N TYR A 295 -5.89 13.11 -5.95
CA TYR A 295 -6.42 12.34 -4.83
C TYR A 295 -6.15 13.05 -3.50
N TRP A 296 -4.92 13.53 -3.28
CA TRP A 296 -4.56 14.32 -2.11
C TRP A 296 -5.41 15.57 -1.96
N TYR A 297 -5.54 16.37 -3.02
CA TYR A 297 -6.39 17.56 -3.02
C TYR A 297 -7.82 17.22 -2.59
N ARG A 298 -8.42 16.19 -3.19
CA ARG A 298 -9.79 15.76 -2.84
C ARG A 298 -9.90 15.21 -1.42
N LEU A 299 -8.88 14.50 -0.93
CA LEU A 299 -8.84 13.97 0.43
C LEU A 299 -8.84 15.11 1.46
N LEU A 300 -7.97 16.10 1.30
CA LEU A 300 -7.85 17.23 2.23
C LEU A 300 -9.11 18.10 2.23
N HIS A 301 -9.71 18.35 1.06
CA HIS A 301 -11.02 19.02 0.94
C HIS A 301 -12.19 18.20 1.50
N GLY A 302 -12.13 16.88 1.38
CA GLY A 302 -13.07 15.98 2.05
C GLY A 302 -12.95 16.12 3.56
N LEU A 303 -11.72 16.08 4.07
CA LEU A 303 -11.42 16.16 5.49
C LEU A 303 -11.87 17.49 6.10
N SER A 304 -11.55 18.62 5.47
CA SER A 304 -11.90 19.96 6.01
C SER A 304 -13.41 20.11 6.24
N ARG A 305 -14.24 19.54 5.35
CA ARG A 305 -15.70 19.54 5.49
C ARG A 305 -16.23 18.57 6.56
N SER A 306 -15.40 17.62 7.00
CA SER A 306 -15.76 16.63 8.01
C SER A 306 -15.26 16.99 9.42
N LEU A 307 -14.47 18.06 9.57
CA LEU A 307 -14.02 18.53 10.88
C LEU A 307 -15.19 19.13 11.66
N ALA A 308 -15.29 18.78 12.94
CA ALA A 308 -16.29 19.34 13.87
C ALA A 308 -15.96 20.76 14.36
N TYR A 309 -14.86 21.34 13.88
CA TYR A 309 -14.30 22.62 14.32
C TYR A 309 -13.52 23.27 13.17
N THR A 310 -13.26 24.56 13.30
CA THR A 310 -12.32 25.28 12.42
C THR A 310 -10.93 25.19 13.01
N PRO A 311 -9.95 24.59 12.31
CA PRO A 311 -8.57 24.53 12.77
C PRO A 311 -7.96 25.93 12.93
N SER A 312 -7.15 26.10 13.97
CA SER A 312 -6.39 27.33 14.17
C SER A 312 -5.05 27.01 14.83
N LEU A 313 -3.98 27.69 14.39
CA LEU A 313 -2.60 27.39 14.82
C LEU A 313 -2.36 27.60 16.32
N ASP A 314 -3.16 28.43 16.98
CA ASP A 314 -3.12 28.64 18.44
C ASP A 314 -3.42 27.37 19.25
N GLN A 315 -4.09 26.38 18.63
CA GLN A 315 -4.31 25.05 19.22
C GLN A 315 -3.02 24.23 19.33
N TRP A 316 -1.97 24.59 18.57
CA TRP A 316 -0.67 23.91 18.56
C TRP A 316 0.47 24.91 18.73
N PRO A 317 0.69 25.46 19.94
CA PRO A 317 1.73 26.46 20.20
C PRO A 317 3.17 25.95 19.96
N GLN A 318 3.36 24.63 19.84
CA GLN A 318 4.64 23.99 19.51
C GLN A 318 4.79 23.65 18.02
N ALA A 319 3.82 24.00 17.18
CA ALA A 319 3.88 23.71 15.75
C ALA A 319 5.05 24.48 15.11
N GLN A 320 5.73 23.81 14.18
CA GLN A 320 6.80 24.39 13.38
C GLN A 320 6.42 24.30 11.90
N PRO A 321 6.79 25.30 11.07
CA PRO A 321 6.64 25.21 9.63
C PRO A 321 7.38 23.98 9.08
N LEU A 322 6.69 23.16 8.28
CA LEU A 322 7.26 21.91 7.76
C LEU A 322 8.53 22.15 6.93
N ARG A 323 8.57 23.26 6.17
CA ARG A 323 9.74 23.70 5.39
C ARG A 323 10.98 23.92 6.26
N GLU A 324 10.82 24.40 7.49
CA GLU A 324 11.94 24.62 8.42
C GLU A 324 12.45 23.30 8.98
N VAL A 325 11.53 22.40 9.37
CA VAL A 325 11.87 21.04 9.83
C VAL A 325 12.66 20.27 8.77
N VAL A 326 12.24 20.34 7.49
CA VAL A 326 12.95 19.70 6.38
C VAL A 326 14.30 20.36 6.13
N ALA A 327 14.37 21.70 6.09
CA ALA A 327 15.63 22.43 5.87
C ALA A 327 16.67 22.16 6.97
N GLU A 328 16.25 22.06 8.24
CA GLU A 328 17.12 21.70 9.36
C GLU A 328 17.68 20.28 9.22
N LEU A 329 16.85 19.33 8.76
CA LEU A 329 17.29 17.97 8.49
C LEU A 329 18.31 17.94 7.34
N GLU A 330 18.04 18.64 6.24
CA GLU A 330 18.94 18.71 5.08
C GLU A 330 20.26 19.41 5.41
N ALA A 331 20.26 20.44 6.26
CA ALA A 331 21.47 21.13 6.74
C ALA A 331 22.38 20.24 7.61
N ARG A 332 21.92 19.06 8.04
CA ARG A 332 22.71 18.07 8.76
C ARG A 332 23.32 17.00 7.86
N ARG A 333 22.94 16.94 6.58
CA ARG A 333 23.41 15.95 5.58
C ARG A 333 24.94 15.79 5.57
N ASP A 334 25.67 16.89 5.58
CA ASP A 334 27.13 16.84 5.42
C ASP A 334 27.85 16.47 6.72
N ARG A 335 27.19 16.61 7.88
CA ARG A 335 27.75 16.40 9.23
C ARG A 335 27.35 15.08 9.87
N ASP A 336 26.30 14.43 9.36
CA ASP A 336 25.72 13.21 9.93
C ASP A 336 25.47 12.20 8.81
N PRO A 337 26.33 11.17 8.64
CA PRO A 337 26.19 10.17 7.58
C PRO A 337 24.84 9.44 7.61
N TRP A 338 24.25 9.27 8.79
CA TRP A 338 22.93 8.64 8.89
C TRP A 338 21.83 9.54 8.31
N VAL A 339 21.92 10.85 8.56
CA VAL A 339 21.01 11.83 7.93
C VAL A 339 21.27 11.92 6.42
N ARG A 340 22.54 11.82 6.00
CA ARG A 340 22.90 11.85 4.59
C ARG A 340 22.13 10.81 3.80
N ASP A 341 22.20 9.56 4.24
CA ASP A 341 21.52 8.45 3.59
C ASP A 341 19.99 8.70 3.51
N VAL A 342 19.38 9.25 4.57
CA VAL A 342 17.93 9.56 4.59
C VAL A 342 17.58 10.67 3.60
N VAL A 343 18.41 11.71 3.50
CA VAL A 343 18.18 12.89 2.63
C VAL A 343 18.41 12.55 1.15
N GLU A 344 19.39 11.69 0.88
CA GLU A 344 19.78 11.24 -0.46
C GLU A 344 18.91 10.11 -1.02
N GLU A 345 18.02 9.52 -0.20
CA GLU A 345 17.00 8.61 -0.70
C GLU A 345 16.22 9.27 -1.85
N PRO A 346 16.07 8.59 -3.00
CA PRO A 346 15.36 9.14 -4.15
C PRO A 346 13.96 9.59 -3.77
N TRP A 347 13.51 10.68 -4.37
CA TRP A 347 12.15 11.16 -4.22
C TRP A 347 11.77 11.97 -5.46
N ALA A 348 10.59 11.71 -5.99
CA ALA A 348 9.96 12.51 -7.03
C ALA A 348 8.45 12.58 -6.75
N PRO A 349 7.80 13.74 -6.99
CA PRO A 349 6.37 13.92 -6.75
C PRO A 349 5.47 13.03 -7.62
#